data_AF-T0ZMY6-F1
#
_entry.id   AF-T0ZMY6-F1
#
_cell.length_a   1.000
_cell.length_b   1.000
_cell.length_c   1.000
_cell.angle_alpha   90.00
_cell.angle_beta   90.00
_cell.angle_gamma   90.00
#
_symmetry.space_group_name_H-M   'P 1'
#
loop_
_entity.id
_entity.type
_entity.pdbx_description
1 polymer ?
#
loop_
_entity_poly.entity_id
_entity_poly.type
_entity_poly.pdbx_seq_one_letter_code
_entity_poly.pdbx_strand_id
1 'polypeptide(L)' 'MIKNHMKLLMQLRYEAVHEGIRHKAESLPGCINCHVSRLPDGKYPSVTSRKFFCNACHEYVGVRIDCFECHTNRPQTD' A
#
# COMPACT_ATOMS: atom_id res chain seq x y z
N MET A 1 7.79 2.83 -13.42
CA MET A 1 7.31 1.56 -12.82
C MET A 1 5.89 1.71 -12.21
N ILE A 2 4.94 2.40 -12.85
CA ILE A 2 3.64 2.74 -12.22
C ILE A 2 2.44 2.06 -12.91
N LYS A 3 2.52 1.83 -14.22
CA LYS A 3 1.36 1.47 -15.05
C LYS A 3 0.59 0.22 -14.59
N ASN A 4 1.28 -0.76 -13.99
CA ASN A 4 0.70 -2.03 -13.59
C ASN A 4 0.73 -2.28 -12.07
N HIS A 5 1.26 -1.35 -11.26
CA HIS A 5 1.43 -1.57 -9.82
C HIS A 5 0.08 -1.79 -9.12
N MET A 6 -0.91 -0.93 -9.39
CA MET A 6 -2.24 -1.08 -8.78
C MET A 6 -3.00 -2.31 -9.29
N LYS A 7 -2.82 -2.68 -10.57
CA LYS A 7 -3.41 -3.90 -11.13
C LYS A 7 -2.88 -5.15 -10.43
N LEU A 8 -1.55 -5.19 -10.22
CA LEU A 8 -0.91 -6.26 -9.46
C LEU A 8 -1.46 -6.34 -8.03
N LEU A 9 -1.53 -5.22 -7.31
CA LEU A 9 -2.06 -5.21 -5.93
C LEU A 9 -3.51 -5.70 -5.85
N MET A 10 -4.37 -5.29 -6.78
CA MET A 10 -5.77 -5.73 -6.82
C MET A 10 -5.89 -7.22 -7.13
N GLN A 11 -5.10 -7.74 -8.08
CA GLN A 11 -5.07 -9.16 -8.38
C GLN A 11 -4.58 -9.97 -7.17
N LEU A 12 -3.47 -9.57 -6.54
CA LEU A 12 -2.95 -10.21 -5.34
C LEU A 12 -3.96 -10.21 -4.19
N ARG A 13 -4.72 -9.12 -4.02
CA ARG A 13 -5.82 -9.05 -3.04
C ARG A 13 -6.93 -10.06 -3.38
N TYR A 14 -7.37 -10.12 -4.63
CA TYR A 14 -8.43 -11.03 -5.06
C TYR A 14 -8.03 -12.49 -4.79
N GLU A 15 -6.85 -12.89 -5.28
CA GLU A 15 -6.30 -14.23 -5.12
C GLU A 15 -6.09 -14.59 -3.64
N ALA A 16 -5.61 -13.65 -2.84
CA ALA A 16 -5.41 -13.84 -1.41
C ALA A 16 -6.69 -14.06 -0.61
N VAL A 17 -7.76 -13.31 -0.93
CA VAL A 17 -9.00 -13.26 -0.15
C VAL A 17 -10.00 -14.30 -0.63
N HIS A 18 -10.17 -14.45 -1.95
CA HIS A 18 -11.21 -15.33 -2.52
C HIS A 18 -10.65 -16.72 -2.86
N GLU A 19 -9.41 -16.80 -3.34
CA GLU A 19 -8.81 -18.07 -3.79
C GLU A 19 -7.86 -18.67 -2.74
N GLY A 20 -7.50 -17.93 -1.69
CA GLY A 20 -6.55 -18.35 -0.67
C GLY A 20 -5.09 -18.47 -1.15
N ILE A 21 -4.76 -17.97 -2.34
CA ILE A 21 -3.42 -18.08 -2.95
C ILE A 21 -2.50 -16.98 -2.41
N ARG A 22 -1.27 -17.35 -2.03
CA ARG A 22 -0.25 -16.41 -1.53
C ARG A 22 1.05 -16.55 -2.32
N HIS A 23 1.41 -15.50 -3.05
CA HIS A 23 2.68 -15.46 -3.77
C HIS A 23 3.83 -15.03 -2.84
N LYS A 24 4.89 -15.83 -2.77
CA LYS A 24 6.06 -15.52 -1.91
C LYS A 24 6.91 -14.39 -2.48
N ALA A 25 7.04 -14.29 -3.81
CA ALA A 25 7.89 -13.29 -4.46
C ALA A 25 7.32 -11.87 -4.29
N GLU A 26 5.99 -11.74 -4.38
CA GLU A 26 5.24 -10.49 -4.19
C GLU A 26 4.73 -10.32 -2.75
N SER A 27 5.42 -10.93 -1.79
CA SER A 27 5.09 -10.79 -0.37
C SER A 27 5.46 -9.41 0.16
N LEU A 28 4.80 -8.98 1.26
CA LEU A 28 5.09 -7.71 1.93
C LEU A 28 6.60 -7.53 2.25
N PRO A 29 7.33 -8.54 2.77
CA PRO A 29 8.79 -8.45 2.92
C PRO A 29 9.53 -8.16 1.61
N GLY A 30 9.10 -8.76 0.50
CA GLY A 30 9.66 -8.49 -0.83
C GLY A 30 9.44 -7.04 -1.26
N CYS A 31 8.25 -6.49 -1.02
CA CYS A 31 7.95 -5.08 -1.28
C CYS A 31 8.84 -4.15 -0.42
N ILE A 32 8.96 -4.45 0.88
CA ILE A 32 9.75 -3.65 1.83
C ILE A 32 11.19 -3.52 1.35
N ASN A 33 11.80 -4.60 0.87
CA ASN A 33 13.21 -4.61 0.44
C ASN A 33 13.56 -3.51 -0.57
N CYS A 34 12.62 -3.15 -1.46
CA CYS A 34 12.85 -2.12 -2.48
C CYS A 34 12.16 -0.78 -2.17
N HIS A 35 11.04 -0.80 -1.44
CA HIS A 35 10.24 0.41 -1.18
C HIS A 35 10.59 1.13 0.13
N VAL A 36 11.33 0.50 1.05
CA VAL A 36 11.76 1.17 2.28
C VAL A 36 12.91 2.13 1.98
N SER A 37 12.67 3.43 2.17
CA SER A 37 13.69 4.45 2.02
C SER A 37 14.40 4.71 3.35
N ARG A 38 15.73 4.85 3.30
CA ARG A 38 16.51 5.29 4.47
C ARG A 38 16.29 6.77 4.74
N LEU A 39 16.41 7.15 6.00
CA LEU A 39 16.47 8.54 6.44
C LEU A 39 17.83 9.16 6.06
N PRO A 40 17.98 10.51 6.16
CA PRO A 40 19.24 11.18 5.84
C PRO A 40 20.45 10.68 6.64
N ASP A 41 20.22 10.13 7.84
CA ASP A 41 21.25 9.54 8.71
C ASP A 41 21.59 8.08 8.35
N GLY A 42 21.04 7.55 7.25
CA GLY A 42 21.26 6.20 6.76
C GLY A 42 20.47 5.11 7.50
N LYS A 43 19.70 5.45 8.55
CA LYS A 43 18.88 4.47 9.28
C LYS A 43 17.51 4.30 8.63
N TYR A 44 16.84 3.19 8.95
CA TYR A 44 15.44 3.02 8.59
C TYR A 44 14.53 3.76 9.59
N PRO A 45 13.38 4.28 9.14
CA PRO A 45 12.39 4.87 10.03
C PRO A 45 11.93 3.88 11.11
N SER A 46 11.80 4.35 12.36
CA SER A 46 11.22 3.54 13.45
C SER A 46 9.74 3.26 13.21
N VAL A 47 9.20 2.22 13.85
CA VAL A 47 7.77 1.84 13.78
C VAL A 47 6.81 2.96 14.19
N THR A 48 7.26 3.89 15.04
CA THR A 48 6.50 5.06 15.48
C THR A 48 6.53 6.23 14.49
N SER A 49 7.38 6.16 13.46
CA SER A 49 7.51 7.22 12.45
C SER A 49 6.42 7.10 11.39
N ARG A 50 5.86 8.24 10.94
CA ARG A 50 5.01 8.28 9.73
C ARG A 50 5.72 7.79 8.47
N LYS A 51 7.05 7.90 8.43
CA LYS A 51 7.88 7.41 7.32
C LYS A 51 8.11 5.89 7.35
N PHE A 52 7.69 5.21 8.41
CA PHE A 52 7.74 3.75 8.46
C PHE A 52 6.93 3.16 7.31
N PHE A 53 7.46 2.13 6.65
CA PHE A 53 6.86 1.57 5.43
C PHE A 53 5.37 1.24 5.60
N CYS A 54 5.00 0.57 6.69
CA CYS A 54 3.59 0.24 6.94
C CYS A 54 2.74 1.50 7.13
N ASN A 55 3.20 2.47 7.92
CA ASN A 55 2.47 3.70 8.17
C ASN A 55 2.30 4.51 6.87
N ALA A 56 3.35 4.68 6.08
CA ALA A 56 3.31 5.39 4.81
C ALA A 56 2.42 4.69 3.77
N CYS A 57 2.49 3.36 3.68
CA CYS A 57 1.61 2.57 2.82
C CYS A 57 0.15 2.75 3.24
N HIS A 58 -0.17 2.56 4.53
CA HIS A 58 -1.53 2.72 5.06
C HIS A 58 -2.05 4.16 4.98
N GLU A 59 -1.19 5.17 5.09
CA GLU A 59 -1.58 6.57 4.87
C GLU A 59 -1.98 6.80 3.41
N TYR A 60 -1.26 6.19 2.45
CA TYR A 60 -1.59 6.29 1.03
C TYR A 60 -2.83 5.47 0.64
N VAL A 61 -2.92 4.20 1.07
CA VAL A 61 -4.03 3.31 0.67
C VAL A 61 -5.27 3.51 1.51
N GLY A 62 -5.13 3.86 2.80
CA GLY A 62 -6.25 4.03 3.74
C GLY A 62 -7.14 5.22 3.40
N VAL A 63 -6.62 6.21 2.68
CA VAL A 63 -7.39 7.34 2.14
C VAL A 63 -7.88 7.11 0.70
N ARG A 64 -7.46 6.02 0.06
CA ARG A 64 -7.77 5.66 -1.34
C ARG A 64 -8.47 4.32 -1.48
N ILE A 65 -9.10 3.81 -0.42
CA ILE A 65 -10.01 2.67 -0.59
C ILE A 65 -11.22 3.18 -1.37
N ASP A 66 -11.65 2.41 -2.38
CA ASP A 66 -12.86 2.62 -3.20
C ASP A 66 -14.10 3.00 -2.35
N CYS A 67 -14.11 2.65 -1.06
CA CYS A 67 -15.09 3.11 -0.08
C CYS A 67 -15.29 4.62 -0.10
N PHE A 68 -14.25 5.44 -0.22
CA PHE A 68 -14.35 6.91 -0.26
C PHE A 68 -14.66 7.46 -1.63
N GLU A 69 -14.67 6.64 -2.68
CA GLU A 69 -15.23 7.04 -3.98
C GLU A 69 -16.76 7.14 -3.91
N CYS A 70 -17.40 6.35 -3.02
CA CYS A 70 -18.84 6.46 -2.71
C CYS A 70 -19.15 7.14 -1.35
N HIS A 71 -18.29 7.02 -0.35
CA HIS A 71 -18.43 7.64 0.98
C HIS A 71 -17.58 8.91 1.10
N THR A 72 -17.72 9.84 0.15
CA THR A 72 -16.97 11.10 0.20
C THR A 72 -17.44 11.95 1.38
N ASN A 73 -16.51 12.54 2.13
CA ASN A 73 -16.83 13.53 3.18
C ASN A 73 -17.01 14.96 2.59
N ARG A 74 -17.10 15.07 1.26
CA ARG A 74 -17.33 16.29 0.51
C ARG A 74 -18.53 16.08 -0.41
N PRO A 75 -19.42 17.07 -0.56
CA PRO A 75 -20.55 16.97 -1.47
C PRO A 75 -20.05 16.75 -2.91
N GLN A 76 -20.73 15.87 -3.65
CA GLN A 76 -20.53 15.73 -5.08
C GLN A 76 -20.98 17.05 -5.74
N THR A 77 -20.06 17.72 -6.43
CA THR A 77 -20.39 18.83 -7.32
C THR A 77 -20.62 18.24 -8.71
N ASP A 78 -21.80 18.50 -9.27
CA ASP A 78 -22.16 18.17 -10.65
C ASP A 78 -21.22 18.83 -11.68
#